data_AF-A0A8C0XT70-F1
#
_entry.id   AF-A0A8C0XT70-F1
#
_cell.length_a   1.000
_cell.length_b   1.000
_cell.length_c   1.000
_cell.angle_alpha   90.00
_cell.angle_beta   90.00
_cell.angle_gamma   90.00
#
_symmetry.space_group_name_H-M   'P 1'
#
loop_
_entity.id
_entity.type
_entity.pdbx_description
1 polymer ?
#
loop_
_entity_poly.entity_id
_entity_poly.type
_entity_poly.pdbx_seq_one_letter_code
_entity_poly.pdbx_strand_id
1 'polypeptide(L)'
;IATVAKLAKVCVLRVCQDKLCFSLAGPGAVHEARLWCEVRRGAIFHQFRMEGVSEELNEIHLELTAEHLFRAMRSAGKASSLKLQLTNKRRPCLTVAVELASQTGHPRVMVHDLPVRVRPRRWWKECPEPSVEAADASVQSANQKYL
;
A
#
# COMPACT_ATOMS: atom_id res chain seq x y z
N ILE A 1 -5.92 3.97 1.31
CA ILE A 1 -6.03 3.53 -0.12
C ILE A 1 -7.04 4.33 -0.94
N ALA A 2 -8.27 4.54 -0.47
CA ALA A 2 -9.27 5.36 -1.19
C ALA A 2 -8.71 6.74 -1.59
N THR A 3 -8.02 7.42 -0.67
CA THR A 3 -7.33 8.70 -0.93
C THR A 3 -6.25 8.57 -2.00
N VAL A 4 -5.39 7.55 -1.91
CA VAL A 4 -4.32 7.28 -2.89
C VAL A 4 -4.90 7.10 -4.30
N ALA A 5 -6.00 6.34 -4.42
CA ALA A 5 -6.65 6.08 -5.71
C ALA A 5 -7.31 7.31 -6.34
N LYS A 6 -7.68 8.32 -5.53
CA LYS A 6 -8.17 9.61 -6.03
C LYS A 6 -7.04 10.52 -6.52
N LEU A 7 -5.84 10.35 -5.97
CA LEU A 7 -4.68 11.22 -6.22
C LEU A 7 -3.78 10.72 -7.34
N ALA A 8 -3.68 9.40 -7.55
CA ALA A 8 -2.89 8.84 -8.64
C ALA A 8 -3.49 7.57 -9.24
N LYS A 9 -3.28 7.40 -10.55
CA LYS A 9 -3.62 6.17 -11.28
C LYS A 9 -2.73 5.00 -10.86
N VAL A 10 -1.43 5.25 -10.69
CA VAL A 10 -0.42 4.26 -10.31
C VAL A 10 0.20 4.69 -8.99
N CYS A 11 0.32 3.75 -8.06
CA CYS A 11 1.05 3.95 -6.81
C CYS A 11 2.21 2.97 -6.68
N VAL A 12 3.18 3.34 -5.87
CA VAL A 12 4.26 2.47 -5.42
C VAL A 12 3.92 1.98 -4.01
N LEU A 13 3.87 0.66 -3.86
CA LEU A 13 3.85 -0.03 -2.57
C LEU A 13 5.26 -0.50 -2.25
N ARG A 14 5.86 0.06 -1.21
CA ARG A 14 7.13 -0.39 -0.61
C ARG A 14 6.81 -1.29 0.58
N VAL A 15 7.34 -2.50 0.55
CA VAL A 15 7.25 -3.48 1.63
C VAL A 15 8.61 -3.53 2.33
N CYS A 16 8.66 -3.05 3.57
CA CYS A 16 9.80 -3.14 4.47
C CYS A 16 9.53 -4.19 5.54
N GLN A 17 10.53 -4.54 6.34
CA GLN A 17 10.40 -5.56 7.39
C GLN A 17 9.39 -5.20 8.49
N ASP A 18 9.25 -3.91 8.77
CA ASP A 18 8.49 -3.34 9.88
C ASP A 18 7.31 -2.48 9.41
N LYS A 19 7.22 -2.15 8.12
CA LYS A 19 6.20 -1.22 7.59
C LYS A 19 5.85 -1.48 6.13
N LEU A 20 4.67 -0.99 5.74
CA LEU A 20 4.27 -0.76 4.37
C LEU A 20 4.21 0.74 4.10
N CYS A 21 4.74 1.17 2.96
CA CYS A 21 4.66 2.56 2.53
C CYS A 21 3.96 2.66 1.16
N PHE A 22 3.01 3.57 1.05
CA PHE A 22 2.35 3.94 -0.20
C PHE A 22 2.81 5.33 -0.62
N SER A 23 3.25 5.43 -1.87
CA SER A 23 3.61 6.70 -2.51
C SER A 23 3.05 6.77 -3.93
N LEU A 24 3.03 7.98 -4.52
CA LEU A 24 2.63 8.17 -5.91
C LEU A 24 3.76 7.68 -6.83
N ALA A 25 3.41 7.05 -7.95
CA ALA A 25 4.38 6.66 -8.95
C ALA A 25 4.61 7.81 -9.95
N GLY A 26 5.75 8.49 -9.86
CA GLY A 26 6.12 9.56 -10.78
C GLY A 26 7.36 10.32 -10.32
N PRO A 27 8.11 10.98 -11.24
CA PRO A 27 9.19 11.87 -10.86
C PRO A 27 8.56 13.02 -10.07
N GLY A 28 8.85 13.08 -8.77
CA GLY A 28 8.40 14.17 -7.91
C GLY A 28 9.08 15.47 -8.33
N ALA A 29 8.53 16.13 -9.36
CA ALA A 29 8.86 17.51 -9.67
C ALA A 29 8.70 18.33 -8.39
N VAL A 30 9.55 19.35 -8.21
CA VAL A 30 9.61 20.18 -6.99
C VAL A 30 8.24 20.80 -6.64
N HIS A 31 7.33 20.90 -7.62
CA HIS A 31 5.98 21.45 -7.47
C HIS A 31 4.85 20.42 -7.52
N GLU A 32 5.13 19.12 -7.58
CA GLU A 32 4.09 18.09 -7.63
C GLU A 32 3.75 17.59 -6.21
N ALA A 33 2.45 17.44 -5.94
CA ALA A 33 1.97 16.95 -4.66
C ALA A 33 2.59 15.59 -4.32
N ARG A 34 3.32 15.52 -3.21
CA ARG A 34 3.88 14.26 -2.71
C ARG A 34 2.92 13.67 -1.68
N LEU A 35 2.54 12.41 -1.88
CA LEU A 35 1.83 11.62 -0.88
C LEU A 35 2.77 10.55 -0.35
N TRP A 36 2.89 10.51 0.97
CA TRP A 36 3.53 9.40 1.68
C TRP A 36 2.57 8.90 2.75
N CYS A 37 2.27 7.61 2.72
CA CYS A 37 1.44 6.96 3.72
C CYS A 37 2.18 5.74 4.26
N GLU A 38 2.46 5.76 5.55
CA GLU A 38 3.12 4.66 6.26
C GLU A 38 2.08 3.86 7.07
N VAL A 39 2.23 2.55 7.06
CA VAL A 39 1.47 1.61 7.87
C VAL A 39 2.43 0.66 8.55
N ARG A 40 2.60 0.82 9.86
CA ARG A 40 3.51 -0.02 10.65
C ARG A 40 2.93 -1.41 10.87
N ARG A 41 3.80 -2.42 10.85
CA ARG A 41 3.48 -3.83 11.10
C ARG A 41 2.64 -4.00 12.36
N GLY A 42 3.12 -3.46 13.48
CA GLY A 42 2.47 -3.61 14.79
C GLY A 42 1.13 -2.87 14.93
N ALA A 43 0.79 -1.97 14.01
CA ALA A 43 -0.45 -1.21 14.11
C ALA A 43 -1.68 -1.99 13.63
N ILE A 44 -1.52 -2.84 12.60
CA ILE A 44 -2.67 -3.48 11.94
C ILE A 44 -2.49 -4.97 11.57
N PHE A 45 -1.26 -5.50 11.58
CA PHE A 45 -1.01 -6.86 11.09
C PHE A 45 -0.81 -7.84 12.25
N HIS A 46 -1.64 -8.88 12.31
CA HIS A 46 -1.39 -10.03 13.20
C HIS A 46 -0.21 -10.89 12.70
N GLN A 47 -0.09 -11.04 11.38
CA GLN A 47 1.01 -11.75 10.75
C GLN A 47 1.55 -10.90 9.60
N PHE A 48 2.87 -10.74 9.57
CA PHE A 48 3.57 -10.01 8.52
C PHE A 48 4.91 -10.69 8.27
N ARG A 49 5.12 -11.14 7.03
CA ARG A 49 6.36 -11.78 6.59
C ARG A 49 6.70 -11.23 5.22
N MET A 50 7.93 -10.76 5.09
CA MET A 50 8.52 -10.38 3.83
C MET A 50 9.98 -10.83 3.84
N GLU A 51 10.51 -11.13 2.67
CA GLU A 51 11.93 -11.40 2.45
C GLU A 51 12.30 -10.73 1.13
N GLY A 52 13.27 -9.82 1.20
CA GLY A 52 13.82 -9.16 0.03
C GLY A 52 14.81 -10.06 -0.68
N VAL A 53 15.70 -9.46 -1.47
CA VAL A 53 16.65 -10.25 -2.27
C VAL A 53 17.88 -10.64 -1.44
N SER A 54 18.34 -9.73 -0.58
CA SER A 54 19.49 -9.93 0.31
C SER A 54 19.26 -9.18 1.61
N GLU A 55 20.14 -9.37 2.59
CA GLU A 55 20.07 -8.62 3.85
C GLU A 55 20.24 -7.11 3.64
N GLU A 56 21.09 -6.67 2.70
CA GLU A 56 21.28 -5.24 2.41
C GLU A 56 20.12 -4.65 1.60
N LEU A 57 19.39 -5.47 0.85
CA LEU A 57 18.27 -5.08 -0.01
C LEU A 57 17.00 -5.80 0.42
N ASN A 58 16.70 -5.73 1.70
CA ASN A 58 15.61 -6.46 2.33
C ASN A 58 14.27 -5.71 2.26
N GLU A 59 13.93 -5.25 1.05
CA GLU A 59 12.69 -4.52 0.76
C GLU A 59 12.14 -4.94 -0.60
N ILE A 60 10.87 -4.65 -0.86
CA ILE A 60 10.24 -4.93 -2.15
C ILE A 60 9.43 -3.71 -2.60
N HIS A 61 9.75 -3.17 -3.77
CA HIS A 61 9.03 -2.06 -4.38
C HIS A 61 8.14 -2.57 -5.52
N LEU A 62 6.83 -2.36 -5.39
CA LEU A 62 5.82 -2.80 -6.34
C LEU A 62 5.08 -1.59 -6.89
N GLU A 63 4.91 -1.53 -8.20
CA GLU A 63 3.99 -0.60 -8.86
C GLU A 63 2.68 -1.30 -9.20
N LEU A 64 1.57 -0.64 -8.90
CA LEU A 64 0.24 -1.15 -9.14
C LEU A 64 -0.76 -0.03 -9.39
N THR A 65 -1.87 -0.37 -10.07
CA THR A 65 -2.96 0.57 -10.27
C THR A 65 -3.70 0.79 -8.94
N ALA A 66 -3.72 2.03 -8.45
CA ALA A 66 -4.30 2.36 -7.15
C ALA A 66 -5.81 2.04 -7.09
N GLU A 67 -6.52 2.25 -8.20
CA GLU A 67 -7.96 1.91 -8.32
C GLU A 67 -8.21 0.39 -8.18
N HIS A 68 -7.33 -0.46 -8.71
CA HIS A 68 -7.47 -1.91 -8.55
C HIS A 68 -7.33 -2.33 -7.09
N LEU A 69 -6.35 -1.78 -6.37
CA LEU A 69 -6.18 -2.03 -4.95
C LEU A 69 -7.38 -1.51 -4.14
N PHE A 70 -7.84 -0.29 -4.45
CA PHE A 70 -9.02 0.28 -3.79
C PHE A 70 -10.26 -0.61 -3.97
N ARG A 71 -10.54 -1.06 -5.19
CA ARG A 71 -11.67 -1.95 -5.47
C ARG A 71 -11.56 -3.29 -4.76
N ALA A 72 -10.37 -3.91 -4.75
CA ALA A 72 -10.13 -5.18 -4.07
C ALA A 72 -10.32 -5.08 -2.55
N MET A 73 -10.00 -3.93 -1.95
CA MET A 73 -10.17 -3.69 -0.51
C MET A 73 -11.51 -3.08 -0.14
N ARG A 74 -12.42 -2.84 -1.09
CA ARG A 74 -13.72 -2.17 -0.83
C ARG A 74 -14.57 -2.92 0.20
N SER A 75 -14.53 -4.25 0.17
CA SER A 75 -15.26 -5.10 1.12
C SER A 75 -14.50 -5.37 2.42
N ALA A 76 -13.25 -4.91 2.56
CA ALA A 76 -12.43 -5.16 3.74
C ALA A 76 -13.01 -4.55 5.02
N GLY A 77 -13.81 -3.47 4.91
CA GLY A 77 -14.43 -2.83 6.08
C GLY A 77 -15.47 -3.68 6.82
N LYS A 78 -15.93 -4.79 6.23
CA LYS A 78 -16.84 -5.77 6.87
C LYS A 78 -16.22 -7.17 6.95
N ALA A 79 -14.91 -7.28 6.71
CA ALA A 79 -14.20 -8.55 6.66
C ALA A 79 -13.79 -9.00 8.06
N SER A 80 -13.81 -10.31 8.29
CA SER A 80 -13.20 -10.93 9.46
C SER A 80 -11.67 -10.97 9.32
N SER A 81 -11.17 -11.10 8.09
CA SER A 81 -9.73 -11.15 7.80
C SER A 81 -9.40 -10.58 6.42
N LEU A 82 -8.21 -9.99 6.32
CA LEU A 82 -7.63 -9.48 5.09
C LEU A 82 -6.20 -9.99 4.96
N LYS A 83 -5.89 -10.63 3.83
CA LYS A 83 -4.55 -11.12 3.52
C LYS A 83 -4.04 -10.51 2.22
N LEU A 84 -2.82 -9.99 2.27
CA LEU A 84 -2.07 -9.51 1.12
C LEU A 84 -0.90 -10.46 0.88
N GLN A 85 -0.75 -10.95 -0.35
CA GLN A 85 0.32 -11.89 -0.69
C GLN A 85 0.87 -11.58 -2.07
N LEU A 86 2.19 -11.41 -2.18
CA LEU A 86 2.87 -11.35 -3.47
C LEU A 86 2.94 -12.77 -4.04
N THR A 87 2.40 -12.96 -5.24
CA THR A 87 2.38 -14.25 -5.94
C THR A 87 2.94 -14.11 -7.34
N ASN A 88 3.43 -15.20 -7.90
CA ASN A 88 3.82 -15.27 -9.30
C ASN A 88 2.95 -16.32 -10.00
N LYS A 89 1.89 -15.85 -10.66
CA LYS A 89 0.96 -16.72 -11.40
C LYS A 89 1.40 -16.76 -12.87
N ARG A 90 0.61 -16.16 -13.77
CA ARG A 90 1.06 -15.87 -15.15
C ARG A 90 1.95 -14.63 -15.23
N ARG A 91 1.88 -13.79 -14.21
CA ARG A 91 2.65 -12.55 -14.00
C ARG A 91 2.73 -12.29 -12.49
N PRO A 92 3.66 -11.44 -12.03
CA PRO A 92 3.67 -10.98 -10.64
C PRO A 92 2.33 -10.32 -10.29
N CYS A 93 1.72 -10.77 -9.20
CA CYS A 93 0.44 -10.29 -8.71
C CYS A 93 0.51 -10.01 -7.21
N LEU A 94 -0.14 -8.94 -6.77
CA LEU A 94 -0.54 -8.77 -5.38
C LEU A 94 -1.92 -9.41 -5.22
N THR A 95 -1.96 -10.58 -4.62
CA THR A 95 -3.19 -11.28 -4.30
C THR A 95 -3.78 -10.69 -3.01
N VAL A 96 -5.01 -10.20 -3.10
CA VAL A 96 -5.81 -9.68 -1.98
C VAL A 96 -6.91 -10.70 -1.69
N ALA A 97 -6.86 -11.34 -0.54
CA ALA A 97 -7.90 -12.25 -0.07
C ALA A 97 -8.66 -11.60 1.09
N VAL A 98 -9.99 -11.49 0.93
CA VAL A 98 -10.90 -10.88 1.90
C VAL A 98 -11.84 -11.96 2.39
N GLU A 99 -11.79 -12.26 3.68
CA GLU A 99 -12.70 -13.21 4.32
C GLU A 99 -13.87 -12.43 4.94
N LEU A 100 -15.08 -12.75 4.52
CA LEU A 100 -16.31 -12.12 4.99
C LEU A 100 -17.05 -13.07 5.94
N ALA A 101 -17.51 -12.54 7.07
CA ALA A 101 -18.42 -13.25 7.95
C ALA A 101 -19.74 -13.51 7.22
N SER A 102 -20.24 -14.75 7.28
CA SER A 102 -21.51 -15.14 6.68
C SER A 102 -22.55 -15.39 7.77
N GLN A 103 -23.78 -14.95 7.51
CA GLN A 103 -24.94 -15.26 8.36
C GLN A 103 -25.34 -16.74 8.29
N THR A 104 -24.91 -17.47 7.25
CA THR A 104 -25.19 -18.89 7.04
C THR A 104 -24.12 -19.82 7.63
N GLY A 105 -23.23 -19.31 8.49
CA GLY A 105 -22.19 -20.07 9.20
C GLY A 105 -20.94 -20.43 8.38
N HIS A 106 -20.95 -20.27 7.06
CA HIS A 106 -19.81 -20.62 6.20
C HIS A 106 -19.09 -19.35 5.71
N PRO A 107 -17.82 -19.11 6.06
CA PRO A 107 -17.10 -17.91 5.65
C PRO A 107 -16.96 -17.85 4.12
N ARG A 108 -17.12 -16.66 3.55
CA ARG A 108 -16.93 -16.43 2.12
C ARG A 108 -15.60 -15.74 1.90
N VAL A 109 -14.75 -16.31 1.05
CA VAL A 109 -13.46 -15.73 0.69
C VAL A 109 -13.53 -15.15 -0.71
N MET A 110 -13.27 -13.85 -0.84
CA MET A 110 -13.13 -13.16 -2.12
C MET A 110 -11.65 -12.94 -2.41
N VAL A 111 -11.18 -13.37 -3.58
CA VAL A 111 -9.78 -13.29 -3.98
C VAL A 111 -9.63 -12.42 -5.23
N HIS A 112 -8.75 -11.43 -5.15
CA HIS A 112 -8.40 -10.56 -6.26
C HIS A 112 -6.90 -10.67 -6.56
N ASP A 113 -6.54 -11.00 -7.80
CA ASP A 113 -5.15 -10.98 -8.26
C ASP A 113 -4.85 -9.68 -8.99
N LEU A 114 -4.18 -8.76 -8.31
CA LEU A 114 -3.85 -7.46 -8.87
C LEU A 114 -2.51 -7.53 -9.59
N PRO A 115 -2.42 -7.25 -10.89
CA PRO A 115 -1.15 -7.22 -11.60
C PRO A 115 -0.23 -6.17 -10.98
N VAL A 116 1.04 -6.54 -10.75
CA VAL A 116 2.05 -5.61 -10.24
C VAL A 116 3.31 -5.66 -11.11
N ARG A 117 4.05 -4.56 -11.12
CA ARG A 117 5.41 -4.51 -11.66
C ARG A 117 6.39 -4.38 -10.51
N VAL A 118 7.31 -5.33 -10.39
CA VAL A 118 8.43 -5.21 -9.44
C VAL A 118 9.38 -4.15 -9.97
N ARG A 119 9.62 -3.07 -9.21
CA ARG A 119 10.53 -2.01 -9.65
C ARG A 119 11.97 -2.52 -9.64
N PRO A 120 12.74 -2.31 -10.71
CA PRO A 120 14.18 -2.54 -10.71
C PRO A 120 14.87 -1.76 -9.60
N ARG A 121 15.87 -2.39 -8.96
CA ARG A 121 16.58 -1.88 -7.78
C ARG A 121 17.24 -0.52 -8.00
N ARG A 122 17.75 -0.28 -9.23
CA ARG A 122 18.33 1.01 -9.64
C ARG A 122 17.38 2.20 -9.43
N TRP A 123 16.07 1.98 -9.42
CA TRP A 123 15.07 3.01 -9.28
C TRP A 123 14.52 3.16 -7.85
N TRP A 124 14.98 2.37 -6.89
CA TRP A 124 14.47 2.44 -5.51
C TRP A 124 14.85 3.77 -4.84
N LYS A 125 15.97 4.37 -5.24
CA LYS A 125 16.43 5.70 -4.78
C LYS A 125 15.57 6.86 -5.30
N GLU A 126 14.70 6.65 -6.29
CA GLU A 126 13.87 7.70 -6.91
C GLU A 126 12.58 8.00 -6.11
N CYS A 127 12.23 7.17 -5.13
CA CYS A 127 11.10 7.42 -4.23
C CYS A 127 11.60 7.44 -2.77
N PRO A 128 12.42 8.42 -2.37
CA PRO A 128 12.85 8.55 -0.99
C PRO A 128 11.64 8.86 -0.10
N GLU A 129 11.69 8.35 1.13
CA GLU A 129 10.81 8.81 2.20
C GLU A 129 10.99 10.33 2.36
N PRO A 130 9.89 11.12 2.44
CA PRO A 130 10.02 12.56 2.56
C PRO A 130 10.70 12.94 3.87
N SER A 131 11.77 13.72 3.79
CA SER A 131 12.33 14.43 4.94
C SER A 131 11.40 15.60 5.27
N VAL A 132 10.72 15.52 6.41
CA VAL A 132 9.95 16.66 6.91
C VAL A 132 10.92 17.57 7.64
N GLU A 133 11.24 18.72 7.04
CA GLU A 133 11.95 19.78 7.74
C GLU A 133 11.07 20.38 8.84
N ALA A 134 11.68 20.97 9.86
CA ALA A 134 10.94 21.63 10.93
C ALA A 134 10.11 22.77 10.33
N ALA A 135 8.80 22.74 10.58
CA ALA A 135 7.92 23.81 10.10
C ALA A 135 8.19 25.09 10.91
N ASP A 136 8.24 26.25 10.23
CA ASP A 136 8.38 27.56 10.89
C ASP A 136 7.21 27.87 11.83
N ALA A 137 6.03 27.31 11.53
CA ALA A 137 4.85 27.33 12.37
C ALA A 137 4.00 26.07 12.12
N SER A 138 3.31 25.57 13.15
CA SER A 138 2.36 24.46 13.02
C SER A 138 1.00 24.85 13.58
N VAL A 139 -0.07 24.50 12.87
CA VAL A 139 -1.45 24.72 13.29
C VAL A 139 -2.19 23.39 13.23
N GLN A 140 -2.90 23.05 14.30
CA GLN A 140 -3.77 21.88 14.31
C GLN A 140 -5.12 22.25 13.70
N SER A 141 -5.46 21.62 12.56
CA SER A 141 -6.78 21.78 11.94
C SER A 141 -7.79 20.83 12.59
N ALA A 142 -9.03 21.31 12.77
CA ALA A 142 -10.16 20.46 13.15
C ALA A 142 -10.51 19.46 12.02
N ASN A 143 -11.27 18.41 12.38
CA ASN A 143 -11.67 17.35 11.45
C ASN A 143 -12.29 17.92 10.15
N GLN A 144 -11.65 17.64 9.02
CA GLN A 144 -11.96 18.21 7.70
C GLN A 144 -13.24 17.66 7.05
N LYS A 145 -14.16 17.07 7.83
CA LYS A 145 -15.46 16.57 7.33
C LYS A 145 -16.49 17.68 7.12
N TYR A 146 -16.20 18.90 7.57
CA TYR A 146 -17.11 20.05 7.60
C TYR A 146 -16.64 21.23 6.73
N LEU A 147 -15.67 21.00 5.85
CA LEU A 147 -15.28 21.90 4.75
C LEU A 147 -15.61 21.21 3.43
#